data_AF-A0A3C0JDD2-F1
#
_entry.id   AF-A0A3C0JDD2-F1
#
_cell.length_a   1.000
_cell.length_b   1.000
_cell.length_c   1.000
_cell.angle_alpha   90.00
_cell.angle_beta   90.00
_cell.angle_gamma   90.00
#
_symmetry.space_group_name_H-M   'P 1'
#
loop_
_entity.id
_entity.type
_entity.pdbx_description
1 polymer ?
#
loop_
_entity_poly.entity_id
_entity_poly.type
_entity_poly.pdbx_seq_one_letter_code
_entity_poly.pdbx_strand_id
1 'polypeptide(L)'
;ESGGTSVRQNAENVGKADQLARNAADTARQGGQVVEDVVSTMSGINESSKRIAEIISVIDGIAFQTNILALNAAVEAARAGEQGRGFAVVASEVRSLAQRSAEAAKEIKRLIDDSVGKVGNGTQLVAMAGQTMREVVESVQRVTDLMAEIAAASREQSAGIEQVNTTVMQLDATTQQNAGLAEEMAASAHVLEQKASELLQSVLSSATGNTAGAHRGAGLAAVA
;
A
#
# COMPACT_ATOMS: atom_id res chain seq x y z
N GLU A 1 8.96 -1.34 -30.40
CA GLU A 1 8.44 -0.11 -29.76
C GLU A 1 7.73 -0.30 -28.41
N SER A 2 7.10 -1.46 -28.12
CA SER A 2 6.29 -1.65 -26.88
C SER A 2 7.06 -1.58 -25.53
N GLY A 3 8.37 -1.82 -25.52
CA GLY A 3 9.16 -1.87 -24.27
C GLY A 3 9.31 -0.52 -23.56
N GLY A 4 9.64 0.55 -24.30
CA GLY A 4 9.88 1.88 -23.73
C GLY A 4 8.60 2.57 -23.25
N THR A 5 7.47 2.32 -23.92
CA THR A 5 6.15 2.83 -23.51
C THR A 5 5.68 2.22 -22.20
N SER A 6 5.88 0.90 -22.01
CA SER A 6 5.57 0.22 -20.75
C SER A 6 6.41 0.74 -19.57
N VAL A 7 7.70 1.02 -19.76
CA VAL A 7 8.57 1.53 -18.69
C VAL A 7 8.19 2.96 -18.27
N ARG A 8 7.89 3.82 -19.24
CA ARG A 8 7.44 5.20 -18.96
C ARG A 8 6.08 5.21 -18.25
N GLN A 9 5.15 4.37 -18.69
CA GLN A 9 3.85 4.22 -18.03
C GLN A 9 4.00 3.66 -16.62
N ASN A 10 4.96 2.75 -16.38
CA ASN A 10 5.26 2.25 -15.05
C ASN A 10 5.76 3.37 -14.12
N ALA A 11 6.68 4.22 -14.58
CA ALA A 11 7.15 5.37 -13.80
C ALA A 11 6.02 6.36 -13.44
N GLU A 12 5.10 6.61 -14.36
CA GLU A 12 3.91 7.43 -14.08
C GLU A 12 2.97 6.77 -13.06
N ASN A 13 2.75 5.45 -13.18
CA ASN A 13 1.92 4.69 -12.23
C ASN A 13 2.53 4.69 -10.83
N VAL A 14 3.84 4.57 -10.71
CA VAL A 14 4.57 4.66 -9.44
C VAL A 14 4.39 6.03 -8.79
N GLY A 15 4.45 7.12 -9.56
CA GLY A 15 4.17 8.46 -9.05
C GLY A 15 2.74 8.61 -8.50
N LYS A 16 1.75 8.04 -9.19
CA LYS A 16 0.35 8.02 -8.70
C LYS A 16 0.20 7.16 -7.44
N ALA A 17 0.88 6.01 -7.39
CA ALA A 17 0.86 5.12 -6.24
C ALA A 17 1.50 5.76 -5.00
N ASP A 18 2.62 6.48 -5.15
CA ASP A 18 3.25 7.24 -4.06
C ASP A 18 2.30 8.30 -3.49
N GLN A 19 1.62 9.06 -4.36
CA GLN A 19 0.65 10.06 -3.90
C GLN A 19 -0.54 9.42 -3.16
N LEU A 20 -1.06 8.29 -3.66
CA LEU A 20 -2.13 7.55 -2.99
C LEU A 20 -1.68 7.01 -1.63
N ALA A 21 -0.47 6.48 -1.55
CA ALA A 21 0.13 6.01 -0.29
C ALA A 21 0.24 7.17 0.72
N ARG A 22 0.78 8.33 0.32
CA ARG A 22 0.86 9.52 1.20
C ARG A 22 -0.50 9.94 1.74
N ASN A 23 -1.51 10.02 0.88
CA ASN A 23 -2.88 10.37 1.28
C ASN A 23 -3.47 9.34 2.27
N ALA A 24 -3.21 8.05 2.05
CA ALA A 24 -3.63 6.98 2.96
C ALA A 24 -2.92 7.09 4.32
N ALA A 25 -1.63 7.40 4.34
CA ALA A 25 -0.87 7.63 5.57
C ALA A 25 -1.39 8.86 6.35
N ASP A 26 -1.71 9.95 5.64
CA ASP A 26 -2.31 11.14 6.26
C ASP A 26 -3.67 10.82 6.89
N THR A 27 -4.52 10.08 6.17
CA THR A 27 -5.83 9.62 6.66
C THR A 27 -5.68 8.72 7.88
N ALA A 28 -4.74 7.77 7.86
CA ALA A 28 -4.48 6.89 8.99
C ALA A 28 -3.93 7.65 10.21
N ARG A 29 -3.08 8.68 10.00
CA ARG A 29 -2.60 9.57 11.06
C ARG A 29 -3.75 10.37 11.69
N GLN A 30 -4.63 10.95 10.88
CA GLN A 30 -5.82 11.64 11.38
C GLN A 30 -6.76 10.68 12.14
N GLY A 31 -6.96 9.46 11.63
CA GLY A 31 -7.70 8.41 12.32
C GLY A 31 -7.09 8.05 13.68
N GLY A 32 -5.76 7.96 13.75
CA GLY A 32 -5.02 7.76 15.01
C GLY A 32 -5.27 8.86 16.04
N GLN A 33 -5.26 10.13 15.61
CA GLN A 33 -5.57 11.28 16.47
C GLN A 33 -7.00 11.20 17.04
N VAL A 34 -7.99 10.91 16.19
CA VAL A 34 -9.39 10.77 16.62
C VAL A 34 -9.54 9.63 17.62
N VAL A 35 -8.85 8.51 17.41
CA VAL A 35 -8.84 7.39 18.34
C VAL A 35 -8.26 7.80 19.71
N GLU A 36 -7.19 8.59 19.72
CA GLU A 36 -6.60 9.11 20.96
C GLU A 36 -7.56 10.03 21.74
N ASP A 37 -8.28 10.91 21.04
CA ASP A 37 -9.31 11.77 21.63
C ASP A 37 -10.47 10.96 22.23
N VAL A 38 -10.86 9.86 21.57
CA VAL A 38 -11.88 8.93 22.08
C VAL A 38 -11.40 8.23 23.35
N VAL A 39 -10.14 7.77 23.41
CA VAL A 39 -9.57 7.17 24.62
C VAL A 39 -9.56 8.18 25.78
N SER A 40 -9.16 9.42 25.52
CA SER A 40 -9.18 10.50 26.51
C SER A 40 -10.60 10.74 27.05
N THR A 41 -11.59 10.80 26.15
CA THR A 41 -13.00 10.97 26.51
C THR A 41 -13.52 9.80 27.35
N MET A 42 -13.21 8.56 26.97
CA MET A 42 -13.61 7.36 27.72
C MET A 42 -13.00 7.33 29.12
N SER A 43 -11.74 7.78 29.27
CA SER A 43 -11.10 7.95 30.58
C SER A 43 -11.86 8.96 31.46
N GLY A 44 -12.25 10.11 30.88
CA GLY A 44 -13.05 11.12 31.59
C GLY A 44 -14.45 10.63 31.99
N ILE A 45 -15.10 9.82 31.15
CA ILE A 45 -16.36 9.15 31.49
C ILE A 45 -16.16 8.20 32.66
N ASN A 46 -15.11 7.38 32.64
CA ASN A 46 -14.81 6.43 33.72
C ASN A 46 -14.56 7.14 35.06
N GLU A 47 -13.80 8.25 35.06
CA GLU A 47 -13.60 9.06 36.26
C GLU A 47 -14.92 9.66 36.77
N SER A 48 -15.74 10.20 35.87
CA SER A 48 -17.05 10.77 36.22
C SER A 48 -17.98 9.71 36.81
N SER A 49 -18.02 8.51 36.22
CA SER A 49 -18.81 7.38 36.74
C SER A 49 -18.38 6.97 38.15
N LYS A 50 -17.07 6.95 38.45
CA LYS A 50 -16.58 6.66 39.81
C LYS A 50 -17.06 7.70 40.83
N ARG A 51 -16.98 8.99 40.48
CA ARG A 51 -17.50 10.06 41.34
C ARG A 51 -19.00 9.92 41.59
N ILE A 52 -19.78 9.54 40.58
CA ILE A 52 -21.22 9.27 40.76
C ILE A 52 -21.41 8.07 41.71
N ALA A 53 -20.63 6.99 41.58
CA ALA A 53 -20.72 5.84 42.47
C ALA A 53 -20.46 6.22 43.95
N GLU A 54 -19.50 7.10 44.20
CA GLU A 54 -19.22 7.64 45.54
C GLU A 54 -20.41 8.45 46.09
N ILE A 55 -20.99 9.33 45.28
CA ILE A 55 -22.18 10.12 45.66
C ILE A 55 -23.37 9.20 46.00
N ILE A 56 -23.60 8.17 45.19
CA ILE A 56 -24.68 7.20 45.43
C ILE A 56 -24.44 6.42 46.73
N SER A 57 -23.18 6.12 47.07
CA SER A 57 -22.83 5.51 48.36
C SER A 57 -23.16 6.42 49.55
N VAL A 58 -22.97 7.75 49.41
CA VAL A 58 -23.40 8.72 50.43
C VAL A 58 -24.92 8.76 50.55
N ILE A 59 -25.65 8.72 49.44
CA ILE A 59 -27.12 8.71 49.43
C ILE A 59 -27.69 7.46 50.11
N ASP A 60 -27.12 6.28 49.84
CA ASP A 60 -27.48 5.04 50.55
C ASP A 60 -27.22 5.16 52.06
N GLY A 61 -26.12 5.78 52.45
CA GLY A 61 -25.81 6.11 53.84
C GLY A 61 -26.85 7.05 54.49
N ILE A 62 -27.29 8.11 53.79
CA ILE A 62 -28.34 9.03 54.25
C ILE A 62 -29.67 8.29 54.39
N ALA A 63 -30.03 7.43 53.43
CA ALA A 63 -31.23 6.62 53.48
C ALA A 63 -31.21 5.68 54.70
N PHE A 64 -30.06 5.04 54.97
CA PHE A 64 -29.88 4.22 56.16
C PHE A 64 -30.04 5.02 57.46
N GLN A 65 -29.38 6.18 57.58
CA GLN A 65 -29.52 7.06 58.75
C GLN A 65 -30.98 7.53 58.96
N THR A 66 -31.67 7.89 57.88
CA THR A 66 -33.09 8.28 57.90
C THR A 66 -33.98 7.13 58.38
N ASN A 67 -33.70 5.91 57.94
CA ASN A 67 -34.40 4.71 58.39
C ASN A 67 -34.21 4.45 59.90
N ILE A 68 -33.00 4.67 60.44
CA ILE A 68 -32.74 4.56 61.89
C ILE A 68 -33.44 5.67 62.67
N LEU A 69 -33.42 6.91 62.18
CA LEU A 69 -34.14 8.04 62.79
C LEU A 69 -35.66 7.77 62.85
N ALA A 70 -36.23 7.26 61.77
CA ALA A 70 -37.64 6.89 61.69
C ALA A 70 -38.00 5.77 62.66
N LEU A 71 -37.13 4.77 62.80
CA LEU A 71 -37.30 3.71 63.81
C LEU A 71 -37.32 4.27 65.24
N ASN A 72 -36.36 5.14 65.57
CA ASN A 72 -36.31 5.79 66.89
C ASN A 72 -37.57 6.64 67.16
N ALA A 73 -38.04 7.38 66.15
CA ALA A 73 -39.28 8.16 66.25
C ALA A 73 -40.51 7.26 66.47
N ALA A 74 -40.59 6.10 65.81
CA ALA A 74 -41.65 5.12 66.02
C ALA A 74 -41.64 4.55 67.45
N VAL A 75 -40.45 4.30 68.02
CA VAL A 75 -40.30 3.86 69.41
C VAL A 75 -40.78 4.94 70.39
N GLU A 76 -40.37 6.19 70.19
CA GLU A 76 -40.79 7.29 71.08
C GLU A 76 -42.29 7.59 70.96
N ALA A 77 -42.86 7.48 69.75
CA ALA A 77 -44.30 7.59 69.52
C ALA A 77 -45.07 6.48 70.26
N ALA A 78 -44.58 5.24 70.26
CA ALA A 78 -45.16 4.15 71.04
C ALA A 78 -45.08 4.42 72.56
N ARG A 79 -43.98 5.04 73.01
CA ARG A 79 -43.78 5.42 74.42
C ARG A 79 -44.74 6.52 74.88
N ALA A 80 -45.11 7.45 73.99
CA ALA A 80 -46.07 8.52 74.26
C ALA A 80 -47.56 8.05 74.25
N GLY A 81 -47.82 6.78 73.92
CA GLY A 81 -49.16 6.21 73.92
C GLY A 81 -50.12 6.91 72.94
N GLU A 82 -51.33 7.24 73.40
CA GLU A 82 -52.36 7.86 72.56
C GLU A 82 -51.94 9.21 71.96
N GLN A 83 -51.11 9.99 72.67
CA GLN A 83 -50.62 11.28 72.19
C GLN A 83 -49.59 11.15 71.05
N GLY A 84 -48.97 9.96 70.91
CA GLY A 84 -47.98 9.66 69.88
C GLY A 84 -48.55 9.12 68.58
N ARG A 85 -49.87 8.87 68.48
CA ARG A 85 -50.49 8.21 67.31
C ARG A 85 -50.19 8.91 65.98
N GLY A 86 -50.27 10.24 65.94
CA GLY A 86 -49.93 11.01 64.73
C GLY A 86 -48.46 10.90 64.34
N PHE A 87 -47.56 10.95 65.33
CA PHE A 87 -46.13 10.79 65.11
C PHE A 87 -45.75 9.38 64.64
N ALA A 88 -46.44 8.34 65.12
CA ALA A 88 -46.20 6.96 64.69
C ALA A 88 -46.47 6.77 63.19
N VAL A 89 -47.52 7.39 62.65
CA VAL A 89 -47.84 7.34 61.22
C VAL A 89 -46.75 8.03 60.39
N VAL A 90 -46.33 9.22 60.79
CA VAL A 90 -45.24 9.96 60.11
C VAL A 90 -43.94 9.15 60.15
N ALA A 91 -43.59 8.55 61.29
CA ALA A 91 -42.41 7.72 61.41
C ALA A 91 -42.45 6.49 60.46
N SER A 92 -43.60 5.85 60.30
CA SER A 92 -43.77 4.75 59.35
C SER A 92 -43.59 5.20 57.90
N GLU A 93 -44.13 6.36 57.53
CA GLU A 93 -44.02 6.90 56.16
C GLU A 93 -42.57 7.29 55.84
N VAL A 94 -41.88 7.96 56.77
CA VAL A 94 -40.46 8.31 56.62
C VAL A 94 -39.60 7.05 56.50
N ARG A 95 -39.91 5.99 57.26
CA ARG A 95 -39.22 4.70 57.16
C ARG A 95 -39.40 4.06 55.79
N SER A 96 -40.64 4.02 55.29
CA SER A 96 -40.97 3.51 53.94
C SER A 96 -40.22 4.28 52.86
N LEU A 97 -40.20 5.61 52.94
CA LEU A 97 -39.46 6.46 52.00
C LEU A 97 -37.95 6.21 52.04
N ALA A 98 -37.37 6.05 53.24
CA ALA A 98 -35.96 5.72 53.41
C ALA A 98 -35.60 4.37 52.79
N GLN A 99 -36.42 3.34 52.97
CA GLN A 99 -36.22 2.03 52.35
C GLN A 99 -36.28 2.11 50.81
N ARG A 100 -37.27 2.81 50.26
CA ARG A 100 -37.38 3.05 48.81
C ARG A 100 -36.18 3.80 48.26
N SER A 101 -35.67 4.79 49.00
CA SER A 101 -34.47 5.54 48.61
C SER A 101 -33.21 4.66 48.58
N ALA A 102 -33.06 3.75 49.55
CA ALA A 102 -31.95 2.79 49.58
C ALA A 102 -32.01 1.78 48.43
N GLU A 103 -33.20 1.28 48.09
CA GLU A 103 -33.40 0.40 46.93
C GLU A 103 -33.03 1.11 45.61
N ALA A 104 -33.51 2.34 45.41
CA ALA A 104 -33.17 3.13 44.24
C ALA A 104 -31.66 3.42 44.15
N ALA A 105 -31.01 3.76 45.27
CA ALA A 105 -29.57 3.98 45.32
C ALA A 105 -28.78 2.71 44.89
N LYS A 106 -29.20 1.53 45.36
CA LYS A 106 -28.59 0.24 44.95
C LYS A 106 -28.77 -0.03 43.46
N GLU A 107 -29.94 0.24 42.91
CA GLU A 107 -30.21 0.06 41.48
C GLU A 107 -29.33 0.99 40.63
N ILE A 108 -29.23 2.28 41.01
CA ILE A 108 -28.36 3.24 40.32
C ILE A 108 -26.90 2.79 40.40
N LYS A 109 -26.43 2.33 41.57
CA LYS A 109 -25.06 1.82 41.74
C LYS A 109 -24.77 0.68 40.77
N ARG A 110 -25.68 -0.29 40.64
CA ARG A 110 -25.56 -1.40 39.69
C ARG A 110 -25.46 -0.92 38.24
N LEU A 111 -26.25 0.08 37.84
CA LEU A 111 -26.20 0.65 36.48
C LEU A 111 -24.88 1.38 36.21
N ILE A 112 -24.33 2.06 37.22
CA ILE A 112 -23.01 2.70 37.12
C ILE A 112 -21.91 1.65 36.97
N ASP A 113 -21.93 0.59 37.79
CA ASP A 113 -20.93 -0.49 37.71
C ASP A 113 -20.95 -1.18 36.33
N ASP A 114 -22.14 -1.44 35.77
CA ASP A 114 -22.30 -1.96 34.41
C ASP A 114 -21.75 -0.98 33.36
N SER A 115 -22.02 0.32 33.52
CA SER A 115 -21.52 1.36 32.60
C SER A 115 -19.99 1.46 32.63
N VAL A 116 -19.38 1.40 33.83
CA VAL A 116 -17.93 1.37 34.01
C VAL A 116 -17.31 0.15 33.31
N GLY A 117 -17.92 -1.02 33.46
CA GLY A 117 -17.49 -2.24 32.75
C GLY A 117 -17.53 -2.08 31.23
N LYS A 118 -18.61 -1.52 30.69
CA LYS A 118 -18.76 -1.26 29.25
C LYS A 118 -17.74 -0.25 28.71
N VAL A 119 -17.50 0.84 29.44
CA VAL A 119 -16.49 1.85 29.09
C VAL A 119 -15.09 1.25 29.13
N GLY A 120 -14.79 0.39 30.12
CA GLY A 120 -13.52 -0.34 30.19
C GLY A 120 -13.27 -1.21 28.96
N ASN A 121 -14.26 -2.03 28.57
CA ASN A 121 -14.19 -2.85 27.36
C ASN A 121 -14.05 -1.99 26.09
N GLY A 122 -14.82 -0.90 25.99
CA GLY A 122 -14.73 0.04 24.87
C GLY A 122 -13.33 0.67 24.75
N THR A 123 -12.72 1.02 25.88
CA THR A 123 -11.36 1.59 25.94
C THR A 123 -10.33 0.61 25.37
N GLN A 124 -10.44 -0.68 25.70
CA GLN A 124 -9.54 -1.71 25.14
C GLN A 124 -9.70 -1.85 23.63
N LEU A 125 -10.93 -1.89 23.11
CA LEU A 125 -11.19 -2.01 21.67
C LEU A 125 -10.67 -0.79 20.89
N VAL A 126 -10.86 0.41 21.43
CA VAL A 126 -10.37 1.65 20.83
C VAL A 126 -8.83 1.70 20.87
N ALA A 127 -8.21 1.25 21.95
CA ALA A 127 -6.74 1.14 22.01
C ALA A 127 -6.18 0.18 20.96
N MET A 128 -6.85 -0.96 20.73
CA MET A 128 -6.49 -1.87 19.63
C MET A 128 -6.64 -1.21 18.27
N ALA A 129 -7.73 -0.48 18.02
CA ALA A 129 -7.93 0.27 16.78
C ALA A 129 -6.80 1.30 16.56
N GLY A 130 -6.35 1.97 17.62
CA GLY A 130 -5.22 2.91 17.56
C GLY A 130 -3.90 2.23 17.21
N GLN A 131 -3.67 1.02 17.73
CA GLN A 131 -2.52 0.19 17.34
C GLN A 131 -2.59 -0.21 15.86
N THR A 132 -3.75 -0.65 15.38
CA THR A 132 -3.95 -0.97 13.96
C THR A 132 -3.70 0.23 13.06
N MET A 133 -4.13 1.45 13.45
CA MET A 133 -3.83 2.65 12.67
C MET A 133 -2.33 2.92 12.56
N ARG A 134 -1.55 2.68 13.62
CA ARG A 134 -0.07 2.79 13.57
C ARG A 134 0.54 1.77 12.61
N GLU A 135 0.06 0.53 12.65
CA GLU A 135 0.51 -0.54 11.74
C GLU A 135 0.16 -0.24 10.27
N VAL A 136 -0.98 0.42 10.01
CA VAL A 136 -1.34 0.91 8.67
C VAL A 136 -0.33 1.97 8.22
N VAL A 137 -0.01 2.97 9.05
CA VAL A 137 0.97 4.01 8.70
C VAL A 137 2.33 3.39 8.37
N GLU A 138 2.81 2.44 9.18
CA GLU A 138 4.08 1.73 8.92
C GLU A 138 4.03 0.91 7.63
N SER A 139 2.92 0.23 7.36
CA SER A 139 2.75 -0.55 6.14
C SER A 139 2.71 0.31 4.90
N VAL A 140 2.06 1.47 4.97
CA VAL A 140 2.02 2.45 3.89
C VAL A 140 3.41 3.07 3.65
N GLN A 141 4.19 3.32 4.70
CA GLN A 141 5.58 3.78 4.55
C GLN A 141 6.42 2.78 3.76
N ARG A 142 6.31 1.48 4.07
CA ARG A 142 7.00 0.42 3.32
C ARG A 142 6.58 0.39 1.85
N VAL A 143 5.30 0.63 1.55
CA VAL A 143 4.82 0.74 0.16
C VAL A 143 5.44 1.94 -0.54
N THR A 144 5.54 3.09 0.11
CA THR A 144 6.23 4.28 -0.42
C THR A 144 7.70 4.00 -0.72
N ASP A 145 8.40 3.31 0.17
CA ASP A 145 9.81 2.95 -0.04
C ASP A 145 9.97 2.00 -1.24
N LEU A 146 9.12 0.98 -1.36
CA LEU A 146 9.08 0.09 -2.53
C LEU A 146 8.76 0.84 -3.83
N MET A 147 7.85 1.81 -3.79
CA MET A 147 7.57 2.66 -4.95
C MET A 147 8.81 3.47 -5.36
N ALA A 148 9.58 4.00 -4.41
CA ALA A 148 10.82 4.70 -4.71
C ALA A 148 11.86 3.79 -5.38
N GLU A 149 11.98 2.54 -4.94
CA GLU A 149 12.84 1.53 -5.56
C GLU A 149 12.38 1.20 -7.00
N ILE A 150 11.08 1.01 -7.23
CA ILE A 150 10.54 0.73 -8.58
C ILE A 150 10.74 1.94 -9.50
N ALA A 151 10.61 3.18 -8.98
CA ALA A 151 10.89 4.39 -9.76
C ALA A 151 12.38 4.47 -10.16
N ALA A 152 13.29 4.07 -9.28
CA ALA A 152 14.72 3.99 -9.58
C ALA A 152 15.00 2.93 -10.66
N ALA A 153 14.49 1.71 -10.47
CA ALA A 153 14.65 0.62 -11.43
C ALA A 153 14.04 0.93 -12.80
N SER A 154 12.87 1.59 -12.84
CA SER A 154 12.23 2.00 -14.09
C SER A 154 13.06 3.04 -14.84
N ARG A 155 13.72 3.97 -14.14
CA ARG A 155 14.64 4.94 -14.76
C ARG A 155 15.87 4.26 -15.34
N GLU A 156 16.46 3.31 -14.61
CA GLU A 156 17.59 2.51 -15.09
C GLU A 156 17.21 1.68 -16.32
N GLN A 157 16.05 1.00 -16.30
CA GLN A 157 15.53 0.28 -17.46
C GLN A 157 15.32 1.19 -18.67
N SER A 158 14.77 2.39 -18.47
CA SER A 158 14.56 3.36 -19.56
C SER A 158 15.88 3.73 -20.22
N ALA A 159 16.93 4.00 -19.43
CA ALA A 159 18.27 4.28 -19.95
C ALA A 159 18.87 3.07 -20.68
N GLY A 160 18.70 1.86 -20.14
CA GLY A 160 19.14 0.63 -20.79
C GLY A 160 18.45 0.38 -22.13
N ILE A 161 17.14 0.66 -22.24
CA ILE A 161 16.39 0.53 -23.49
C ILE A 161 16.89 1.54 -24.54
N GLU A 162 17.21 2.77 -24.14
CA GLU A 162 17.76 3.79 -25.04
C GLU A 162 19.12 3.37 -25.62
N GLN A 163 19.99 2.78 -24.78
CA GLN A 163 21.27 2.23 -25.21
C GLN A 163 21.10 1.04 -26.17
N VAL A 164 20.18 0.11 -25.88
CA VAL A 164 19.85 -1.00 -26.78
C VAL A 164 19.33 -0.48 -28.12
N ASN A 165 18.45 0.52 -28.10
CA ASN A 165 17.91 1.12 -29.31
C ASN A 165 19.03 1.70 -30.21
N THR A 166 19.96 2.44 -29.59
CA THR A 166 21.15 2.98 -30.28
C THR A 166 22.01 1.87 -30.89
N THR A 167 22.21 0.77 -30.16
CA THR A 167 23.02 -0.37 -30.61
C THR A 167 22.35 -1.09 -31.79
N VAL A 168 21.02 -1.25 -31.75
CA VAL A 168 20.24 -1.85 -32.83
C VAL A 168 20.31 -0.99 -34.09
N MET A 169 20.25 0.35 -33.98
CA MET A 169 20.44 1.24 -35.12
C MET A 169 21.84 1.10 -35.74
N GLN A 170 22.88 0.95 -34.92
CA GLN A 170 24.24 0.70 -35.40
C GLN A 170 24.40 -0.65 -36.09
N LEU A 171 23.77 -1.70 -35.54
CA LEU A 171 23.75 -3.04 -36.15
C LEU A 171 23.00 -3.02 -37.49
N ASP A 172 21.88 -2.30 -37.58
CA ASP A 172 21.13 -2.14 -38.81
C ASP A 172 21.98 -1.43 -39.88
N ALA A 173 22.64 -0.33 -39.53
CA ALA A 173 23.56 0.36 -40.43
C ALA A 173 24.70 -0.54 -40.91
N THR A 174 25.30 -1.33 -40.01
CA THR A 174 26.36 -2.30 -40.37
C THR A 174 25.82 -3.43 -41.26
N THR A 175 24.60 -3.87 -41.02
CA THR A 175 23.93 -4.91 -41.81
C THR A 175 23.65 -4.41 -43.23
N GLN A 176 23.17 -3.17 -43.37
CA GLN A 176 22.99 -2.51 -44.66
C GLN A 176 24.32 -2.34 -45.41
N GLN A 177 25.39 -1.94 -44.70
CA GLN A 177 26.73 -1.84 -45.29
C GLN A 177 27.22 -3.22 -45.79
N ASN A 178 27.04 -4.27 -44.99
CA ASN A 178 27.42 -5.63 -45.38
C ASN A 178 26.64 -6.13 -46.60
N ALA A 179 25.35 -5.79 -46.71
CA ALA A 179 24.56 -6.09 -47.89
C ALA A 179 25.12 -5.38 -49.14
N GLY A 180 25.42 -4.08 -49.04
CA GLY A 180 26.04 -3.32 -50.14
C GLY A 180 27.41 -3.87 -50.57
N LEU A 181 28.26 -4.24 -49.60
CA LEU A 181 29.55 -4.89 -49.89
C LEU A 181 29.37 -6.26 -50.57
N ALA A 182 28.35 -7.03 -50.17
CA ALA A 182 28.04 -8.30 -50.82
C ALA A 182 27.59 -8.11 -52.28
N GLU A 183 26.80 -7.07 -52.56
CA GLU A 183 26.42 -6.70 -53.93
C GLU A 183 27.64 -6.28 -54.76
N GLU A 184 28.53 -5.44 -54.22
CA GLU A 184 29.79 -5.07 -54.88
C GLU A 184 30.69 -6.28 -55.15
N MET A 185 30.80 -7.21 -54.20
CA MET A 185 31.57 -8.44 -54.37
C MET A 185 30.96 -9.34 -55.46
N ALA A 186 29.64 -9.47 -55.51
CA ALA A 186 28.96 -10.23 -56.56
C ALA A 186 29.19 -9.62 -57.95
N ALA A 187 29.12 -8.28 -58.06
CA ALA A 187 29.42 -7.57 -59.30
C ALA A 187 30.89 -7.78 -59.72
N SER A 188 31.82 -7.66 -58.78
CA SER A 188 33.25 -7.88 -59.02
C SER A 188 33.54 -9.31 -59.48
N ALA A 189 32.91 -10.31 -58.84
CA ALA A 189 33.02 -11.71 -59.24
C ALA A 189 32.55 -11.93 -60.68
N HIS A 190 31.46 -11.27 -61.10
CA HIS A 190 30.95 -11.38 -62.47
C HIS A 190 31.89 -10.72 -63.50
N VAL A 191 32.50 -9.58 -63.16
CA VAL A 191 33.53 -8.94 -64.00
C VAL A 191 34.77 -9.84 -64.14
N LEU A 192 35.23 -10.45 -63.04
CA LEU A 192 36.34 -11.40 -63.05
C LEU A 192 36.04 -12.63 -63.92
N GLU A 193 34.82 -13.17 -63.84
CA GLU A 193 34.35 -14.27 -64.69
C GLU A 193 34.37 -13.88 -66.18
N GLN A 194 33.84 -12.70 -66.53
CA GLN A 194 33.88 -12.20 -67.91
C GLN A 194 35.32 -12.07 -68.43
N LYS A 195 36.23 -11.49 -67.63
CA LYS A 195 37.65 -11.34 -68.01
C LYS A 195 38.35 -12.68 -68.20
N ALA A 196 38.07 -13.66 -67.34
CA ALA A 196 38.59 -15.01 -67.49
C ALA A 196 38.09 -15.66 -68.80
N SER A 197 36.81 -15.48 -69.14
CA SER A 197 36.22 -15.98 -70.39
C SER A 197 36.83 -15.32 -71.64
N GLU A 198 37.02 -13.99 -71.62
CA GLU A 198 37.69 -13.24 -72.69
C GLU A 198 39.14 -13.75 -72.91
N LEU A 199 39.90 -13.96 -71.83
CA LEU A 199 41.26 -14.48 -71.90
C LEU A 199 41.28 -15.90 -72.49
N LEU A 200 40.36 -16.77 -72.07
CA LEU A 200 40.20 -18.12 -72.63
C LEU A 200 39.92 -18.08 -74.13
N GLN A 201 38.98 -17.23 -74.58
CA GLN A 201 38.72 -17.03 -76.01
C GLN A 201 39.95 -16.53 -76.77
N SER A 202 40.68 -15.57 -76.22
CA SER A 202 41.91 -15.05 -76.82
C SER A 202 42.95 -16.15 -77.00
N VAL A 203 43.19 -16.98 -75.98
CA VAL A 203 44.13 -18.10 -76.06
C VAL A 203 43.67 -19.14 -77.10
N LEU A 204 42.39 -19.51 -77.11
CA LEU A 204 41.82 -20.42 -78.10
C LEU A 204 41.97 -19.91 -79.54
N SER A 205 41.74 -18.62 -79.79
CA SER A 205 41.93 -18.00 -81.11
C SER A 205 43.39 -17.96 -81.56
N SER A 206 44.33 -17.75 -80.62
CA SER A 206 45.76 -17.82 -80.91
C SER A 206 46.24 -19.25 -81.22
N ALA A 207 45.63 -20.25 -80.59
CA ALA A 207 45.90 -21.66 -80.85
C ALA A 207 45.37 -22.11 -82.24
N THR A 208 44.23 -21.58 -82.70
CA THR A 208 43.70 -21.87 -84.04
C THR A 208 44.36 -21.04 -85.15
N GLY A 209 44.93 -19.87 -84.84
CA GLY A 209 45.74 -19.08 -85.78
C GLY A 209 47.10 -19.70 -86.12
N ASN A 210 47.65 -20.55 -85.26
CA ASN A 210 48.96 -21.18 -85.46
C ASN A 210 48.94 -22.40 -86.42
N THR A 211 47.77 -22.91 -86.81
CA THR A 211 47.66 -24.01 -87.79
C THR A 211 47.53 -23.55 -89.24
N ALA A 212 47.27 -22.26 -89.49
CA ALA A 212 47.17 -21.70 -90.85
C ALA A 212 48.51 -21.18 -91.43
N GLY A 213 49.55 -21.00 -90.59
CA GLY A 213 50.86 -20.46 -91.00
C GLY A 213 51.87 -21.49 -91.53
N ALA A 214 51.63 -22.80 -91.36
CA ALA A 214 52.65 -23.83 -91.59
C ALA A 214 52.70 -24.41 -93.03
N HIS A 215 51.86 -23.96 -93.97
CA HIS A 215 51.74 -24.58 -95.30
C HIS A 215 52.22 -23.75 -96.52
N ARG A 216 52.92 -22.61 -96.34
CA ARG A 216 53.33 -21.75 -97.48
C ARG A 216 54.83 -21.65 -97.79
N GLY A 217 55.69 -22.48 -97.22
CA GLY A 217 57.15 -22.36 -97.39
C GLY A 217 57.90 -23.66 -97.65
N ALA A 218 57.53 -24.45 -98.66
CA ALA A 218 58.37 -25.57 -99.13
C ALA A 218 58.10 -25.89 -100.60
N GLY A 219 58.59 -25.02 -101.49
CA GLY A 219 58.62 -25.29 -102.92
C GLY A 219 59.59 -24.32 -103.58
N LEU A 220 60.87 -24.69 -103.67
CA LEU A 220 61.87 -24.32 -104.70
C LEU A 220 63.30 -24.66 -104.25
N ALA A 221 63.86 -25.76 -104.79
CA ALA A 221 65.30 -26.06 -105.07
C ALA A 221 65.45 -27.61 -105.19
N ALA A 222 65.24 -28.28 -106.34
CA ALA A 222 65.92 -28.28 -107.66
C ALA A 222 67.21 -29.15 -107.74
N VAL A 223 67.10 -30.28 -108.44
CA VAL A 223 67.99 -30.87 -109.47
C VAL A 223 69.47 -30.46 -109.44
N ALA A 224 70.35 -31.42 -109.11
CA ALA A 224 71.56 -31.86 -109.85
C ALA A 224 72.31 -32.90 -109.01
#